data_AF-A0A2N4TLA8-F1
#
_entry.id   AF-A0A2N4TLA8-F1
#
_cell.length_a   1.000
_cell.length_b   1.000
_cell.length_c   1.000
_cell.angle_alpha   90.00
_cell.angle_beta   90.00
_cell.angle_gamma   90.00
#
_symmetry.space_group_name_H-M   'P 1'
#
loop_
_entity.id
_entity.type
_entity.pdbx_description
1 polymer ?
#
loop_
_entity_poly.entity_id
_entity_poly.type
_entity_poly.pdbx_seq_one_letter_code
_entity_poly.pdbx_strand_id
1 'polypeptide(L)'
;MIDFPLQRTNMKWTPAPQGDNAAPQWFKTAVTLAYSVLCGLVILAAVGFVSIRLFHVPIELQPIRLLQLFLLSCGLMSISHALRIWLLRLPVPIRFSAPVPYGYPGWRTILQSQFVAGCVLVAFGAVLFLP
;
A
#
# COMPACT_ATOMS: atom_id res chain seq x y z
N MET A 1 7.49 -50.94 -0.52
CA MET A 1 8.31 -49.75 -0.19
C MET A 1 8.20 -48.84 -1.39
N ILE A 2 7.34 -47.81 -1.31
CA ILE A 2 7.03 -46.95 -2.46
C ILE A 2 7.90 -45.70 -2.29
N ASP A 3 8.95 -45.61 -3.11
CA ASP A 3 9.77 -44.41 -3.22
C ASP A 3 8.96 -43.32 -3.93
N PHE A 4 8.58 -42.28 -3.18
CA PHE A 4 8.09 -41.04 -3.74
C PHE A 4 9.28 -40.26 -4.30
N PRO A 5 9.37 -40.01 -5.62
CA PRO A 5 10.32 -39.05 -6.13
C PRO A 5 9.84 -37.65 -5.72
N LEU A 6 10.38 -37.15 -4.59
CA LEU A 6 10.38 -35.72 -4.27
C LEU A 6 11.28 -35.04 -5.30
N GLN A 7 10.74 -34.84 -6.50
CA GLN A 7 11.33 -34.00 -7.53
C GLN A 7 11.28 -32.57 -6.99
N ARG A 8 12.29 -32.20 -6.20
CA ARG A 8 12.57 -30.81 -5.81
C ARG A 8 12.96 -30.11 -7.10
N THR A 9 11.95 -29.65 -7.84
CA THR A 9 12.14 -28.75 -8.98
C THR A 9 12.84 -27.52 -8.43
N ASN A 10 14.14 -27.45 -8.68
CA ASN A 10 14.95 -26.27 -8.48
C ASN A 10 14.50 -25.27 -9.56
N MET A 11 13.28 -24.74 -9.40
CA MET A 11 12.75 -23.68 -10.24
C MET A 11 13.61 -22.46 -9.94
N LYS A 12 14.68 -22.28 -10.73
CA LYS A 12 15.48 -21.06 -10.74
C LYS A 12 14.55 -19.95 -11.24
N TRP A 13 13.78 -19.41 -10.32
CA TRP A 13 12.84 -18.34 -10.55
C TRP A 13 13.64 -17.13 -11.05
N THR A 14 13.38 -16.71 -12.28
CA THR A 14 13.97 -15.52 -12.88
C THR A 14 13.04 -14.33 -12.61
N PRO A 15 13.55 -13.24 -12.00
CA PRO A 15 12.75 -12.05 -11.76
C PRO A 15 12.28 -11.44 -13.08
N ALA A 16 11.03 -10.97 -13.10
CA ALA A 16 10.53 -10.25 -14.27
C ALA A 16 11.27 -8.90 -14.42
N PRO A 17 11.57 -8.45 -15.65
CA PRO A 17 12.21 -7.17 -15.88
C PRO A 17 11.33 -6.03 -15.33
N GLN A 18 11.98 -5.11 -14.61
CA GLN A 18 11.35 -3.97 -13.97
C GLN A 18 10.88 -2.97 -15.03
N GLY A 19 9.68 -2.39 -14.85
CA GLY A 19 9.12 -1.38 -15.77
C GLY A 19 8.40 -1.91 -17.02
N ASP A 20 8.60 -3.17 -17.39
CA ASP A 20 8.14 -3.77 -18.64
C ASP A 20 6.69 -4.28 -18.59
N ASN A 21 5.79 -3.43 -18.09
CA ASN A 21 4.36 -3.73 -17.99
C ASN A 21 3.60 -3.07 -19.14
N ALA A 22 2.66 -3.79 -19.78
CA ALA A 22 1.86 -3.33 -20.91
C ALA A 22 0.88 -2.18 -20.57
N ALA A 23 0.78 -1.81 -19.28
CA ALA A 23 -0.02 -0.69 -18.84
C ALA A 23 0.47 0.64 -19.45
N PRO A 24 -0.46 1.52 -19.86
CA PRO A 24 -0.11 2.78 -20.51
C PRO A 24 0.74 3.68 -19.61
N GLN A 25 1.69 4.40 -20.21
CA GLN A 25 2.68 5.20 -19.48
C GLN A 25 2.05 6.33 -18.67
N TRP A 26 0.98 6.96 -19.19
CA TRP A 26 0.22 7.99 -18.48
C TRP A 26 -0.43 7.47 -17.20
N PHE A 27 -0.79 6.18 -17.15
CA PHE A 27 -1.39 5.59 -15.96
C PHE A 27 -0.33 5.35 -14.88
N LYS A 28 0.86 4.86 -15.28
CA LYS A 28 2.01 4.71 -14.39
C LYS A 28 2.41 6.04 -13.75
N THR A 29 2.45 7.13 -14.51
CA THR A 29 2.74 8.48 -14.00
C THR A 29 1.63 9.01 -13.11
N ALA A 30 0.37 8.87 -13.50
CA ALA A 30 -0.77 9.28 -12.69
C ALA A 30 -0.80 8.59 -11.32
N VAL A 31 -0.59 7.27 -11.27
CA VAL A 31 -0.54 6.50 -10.02
C VAL A 31 0.65 6.92 -9.15
N THR A 32 1.80 7.22 -9.77
CA THR A 32 2.98 7.68 -9.03
C THR A 32 2.76 9.08 -8.45
N LEU A 33 2.15 9.99 -9.20
CA LEU A 33 1.78 11.32 -8.72
C LEU A 33 0.75 11.24 -7.59
N ALA A 34 -0.31 10.45 -7.78
CA ALA A 34 -1.33 10.23 -6.76
C ALA A 34 -0.72 9.69 -5.46
N TYR A 35 0.18 8.70 -5.56
CA TYR A 35 0.91 8.17 -4.42
C TYR A 35 1.74 9.24 -3.70
N SER A 36 2.50 10.06 -4.43
CA SER A 36 3.30 11.14 -3.85
C SER A 36 2.46 12.21 -3.15
N VAL A 37 1.34 12.60 -3.75
CA VAL A 37 0.38 13.55 -3.15
C VAL A 37 -0.22 12.96 -1.88
N LEU A 38 -0.63 11.70 -1.91
CA LEU A 38 -1.17 11.00 -0.73
C LEU A 38 -0.14 10.90 0.40
N CYS A 39 1.12 10.57 0.09
CA CYS A 39 2.22 10.62 1.07
C CYS A 39 2.33 12.00 1.71
N GLY A 40 2.33 13.06 0.89
CA GLY A 40 2.39 14.44 1.36
C GLY A 40 1.23 14.79 2.30
N LEU A 41 0.00 14.39 1.93
CA LEU A 41 -1.19 14.61 2.76
C LEU A 41 -1.13 13.86 4.09
N VAL A 42 -0.66 12.60 4.10
CA VAL A 42 -0.49 11.81 5.34
C VAL A 42 0.55 12.46 6.25
N ILE A 43 1.69 12.89 5.71
CA ILE A 43 2.74 13.59 6.47
C ILE A 43 2.18 14.90 7.04
N LEU A 44 1.48 15.69 6.23
CA LEU A 44 0.87 16.95 6.66
C LEU A 44 -0.15 16.73 7.78
N ALA A 45 -1.01 15.71 7.64
CA ALA A 45 -2.00 15.35 8.65
C ALA A 45 -1.34 14.88 9.96
N ALA A 46 -0.28 14.07 9.87
CA ALA A 46 0.49 13.61 11.02
C ALA A 46 1.18 14.78 11.73
N VAL A 47 1.82 15.69 10.98
CA VAL A 47 2.46 16.90 11.53
C VAL A 47 1.41 17.79 12.20
N GLY A 48 0.26 18.00 11.57
CA GLY A 48 -0.86 18.73 12.17
C GLY A 48 -1.33 18.11 13.47
N PHE A 49 -1.53 16.78 13.50
CA PHE A 49 -1.94 16.05 14.69
C PHE A 49 -0.91 16.18 15.84
N VAL A 50 0.38 15.97 15.54
CA VAL A 50 1.46 16.11 16.52
C VAL A 50 1.53 17.54 17.05
N SER A 51 1.44 18.54 16.18
CA SER A 51 1.49 19.96 16.56
C SER A 51 0.34 20.29 17.50
N ILE A 52 -0.88 19.88 17.16
CA ILE A 52 -2.06 20.08 17.99
C ILE A 52 -1.91 19.42 19.38
N ARG A 53 -1.39 18.19 19.42
CA ARG A 53 -1.11 17.48 20.68
C ARG A 53 -0.02 18.17 21.51
N LEU A 54 1.03 18.68 20.86
CA LEU A 54 2.16 19.35 21.52
C LEU A 54 1.74 20.69 22.12
N PHE A 55 0.96 21.47 21.37
CA PHE A 55 0.54 22.83 21.74
C PHE A 55 -0.77 22.87 22.55
N HIS A 56 -1.35 21.72 22.92
CA HIS A 56 -2.61 21.61 23.68
C HIS A 56 -3.72 22.51 23.13
N VAL A 57 -3.77 22.68 21.80
CA VAL A 57 -4.76 23.53 21.16
C VAL A 57 -6.14 22.88 21.37
N PRO A 58 -7.13 23.60 21.93
CA PRO A 58 -8.47 23.06 22.08
C PRO A 58 -9.04 22.85 20.68
N ILE A 59 -9.15 21.58 20.29
CA ILE A 59 -9.65 21.20 18.98
C ILE A 59 -11.17 21.26 19.06
N GLU A 60 -11.78 22.35 18.57
CA GLU A 60 -13.22 22.35 18.30
C GLU A 60 -13.59 21.46 17.10
N LEU A 61 -12.60 21.11 16.27
CA LEU A 61 -12.74 20.02 15.29
C LEU A 61 -12.80 18.67 16.01
N GLN A 62 -13.99 18.07 15.99
CA GLN A 62 -14.27 16.75 16.54
C GLN A 62 -13.11 15.76 16.29
N PRO A 63 -12.55 15.10 17.32
CA PRO A 63 -11.42 14.17 17.19
C PRO A 63 -11.71 13.01 16.21
N ILE A 64 -13.00 12.71 16.02
CA ILE A 64 -13.52 11.74 15.05
C ILE A 64 -13.14 12.15 13.61
N ARG A 65 -13.13 13.44 13.29
CA ARG A 65 -12.83 13.97 11.95
C ARG A 65 -11.36 13.81 11.55
N LEU A 66 -10.45 13.99 12.51
CA LEU A 66 -9.02 13.72 12.28
C LEU A 66 -8.76 12.22 12.09
N LEU A 67 -9.41 11.38 12.89
CA LEU A 67 -9.33 9.93 12.75
C LEU A 67 -9.86 9.45 11.39
N GLN A 68 -10.99 10.00 10.92
CA GLN A 68 -11.54 9.74 9.60
C GLN A 68 -10.54 10.05 8.48
N LEU A 69 -9.98 11.27 8.47
CA LEU A 69 -9.01 11.71 7.46
C LEU A 69 -7.75 10.85 7.49
N PHE A 70 -7.30 10.45 8.68
CA PHE A 70 -6.17 9.55 8.83
C PHE A 70 -6.45 8.16 8.22
N LEU A 71 -7.59 7.55 8.53
CA LEU A 71 -7.98 6.24 8.00
C LEU A 71 -8.15 6.27 6.47
N LEU A 72 -8.80 7.31 5.93
CA LEU A 72 -8.98 7.50 4.50
C LEU A 72 -7.65 7.66 3.77
N SER A 73 -6.78 8.53 4.27
CA SER A 73 -5.47 8.80 3.66
C SER A 73 -4.54 7.58 3.73
N CYS A 74 -4.51 6.86 4.85
CA CYS A 74 -3.78 5.59 4.97
C CYS A 74 -4.32 4.52 4.01
N GLY A 75 -5.65 4.39 3.89
CA GLY A 75 -6.28 3.44 2.99
C GLY A 75 -5.96 3.72 1.51
N LEU A 76 -6.13 4.97 1.08
CA LEU A 76 -5.77 5.44 -0.27
C LEU A 76 -4.27 5.25 -0.56
N MET A 77 -3.42 5.52 0.42
CA MET A 77 -1.98 5.33 0.29
C MET A 77 -1.62 3.85 0.13
N SER A 78 -2.27 2.95 0.88
CA SER A 78 -2.05 1.50 0.74
C SER A 78 -2.49 0.97 -0.63
N ILE A 79 -3.64 1.43 -1.13
CA ILE A 79 -4.16 1.09 -2.46
C ILE A 79 -3.20 1.58 -3.55
N SER A 80 -2.84 2.86 -3.52
CA SER A 80 -1.93 3.46 -4.51
C SER A 80 -0.54 2.84 -4.45
N HIS A 81 -0.05 2.44 -3.27
CA HIS A 81 1.22 1.74 -3.12
C HIS A 81 1.20 0.36 -3.79
N ALA A 82 0.18 -0.45 -3.50
CA ALA A 82 0.02 -1.77 -4.09
C ALA A 82 -0.13 -1.67 -5.62
N LEU A 83 -0.92 -0.70 -6.09
CA LEU A 83 -1.11 -0.44 -7.52
C LEU A 83 0.20 0.00 -8.19
N ARG A 84 0.99 0.86 -7.53
CA ARG A 84 2.31 1.29 -8.01
C ARG A 84 3.28 0.12 -8.12
N ILE A 85 3.33 -0.75 -7.11
CA ILE A 85 4.19 -1.95 -7.15
C ILE A 85 3.77 -2.87 -8.29
N TRP A 86 2.47 -3.08 -8.47
CA TRP A 86 1.91 -3.89 -9.54
C TRP A 86 2.22 -3.30 -10.93
N LEU A 87 2.05 -1.99 -11.11
CA LEU A 87 2.24 -1.32 -12.39
C LEU A 87 3.69 -1.16 -12.81
N LEU A 88 4.55 -0.76 -11.88
CA LEU A 88 5.96 -0.51 -12.14
C LEU A 88 6.83 -1.76 -11.95
N ARG A 89 6.22 -2.89 -11.56
CA ARG A 89 6.92 -4.13 -11.20
C ARG A 89 8.02 -3.88 -10.16
N LEU A 90 7.70 -3.07 -9.15
CA LEU A 90 8.66 -2.75 -8.09
C LEU A 90 8.87 -3.97 -7.18
N PRO A 91 9.99 -4.02 -6.44
CA PRO A 91 10.18 -5.00 -5.39
C PRO A 91 9.01 -4.97 -4.40
N VAL A 92 8.51 -6.16 -4.03
CA VAL A 92 7.43 -6.29 -3.06
C VAL A 92 7.99 -6.12 -1.66
N PRO A 93 7.53 -5.13 -0.89
CA PRO A 93 7.98 -4.95 0.49
C PRO A 93 7.42 -6.08 1.36
N ILE A 94 8.29 -6.67 2.18
CA ILE A 94 7.92 -7.68 3.16
C ILE A 94 8.34 -7.16 4.54
N ARG A 95 7.50 -7.37 5.56
CA ARG A 95 7.74 -6.79 6.90
C ARG A 95 8.99 -7.32 7.59
N PHE A 96 9.43 -8.54 7.27
CA PHE A 96 10.47 -9.26 8.01
C PHE A 96 11.72 -9.56 7.18
N SER A 97 11.82 -9.02 5.97
CA SER A 97 12.96 -9.27 5.08
C SER A 97 13.23 -8.08 4.17
N ALA A 98 14.39 -8.11 3.51
CA ALA A 98 14.65 -7.23 2.39
C ALA A 98 13.50 -7.33 1.35
N PRO A 99 13.21 -6.24 0.62
CA PRO A 99 12.22 -6.25 -0.45
C PRO A 99 12.51 -7.36 -1.45
N VAL A 100 11.51 -8.19 -1.73
CA VAL A 100 11.68 -9.35 -2.61
C VAL A 100 11.34 -8.94 -4.03
N PRO A 101 12.13 -9.37 -5.03
CA PRO A 101 11.90 -8.95 -6.40
C PRO A 101 10.54 -9.37 -6.94
N TYR A 102 10.01 -8.54 -7.83
CA TYR A 102 8.67 -8.69 -8.40
C TYR A 102 8.54 -10.02 -9.15
N GLY A 103 7.47 -10.77 -8.85
CA GLY A 103 7.20 -12.06 -9.47
C GLY A 103 7.44 -13.28 -8.56
N TYR A 104 8.00 -13.11 -7.36
CA TYR A 104 8.33 -14.20 -6.42
C TYR A 104 7.07 -14.98 -5.99
N PRO A 105 7.09 -16.32 -5.87
CA PRO A 105 5.91 -17.11 -5.48
C PRO A 105 5.14 -16.51 -4.28
N GLY A 106 3.87 -16.15 -4.48
CA GLY A 106 3.04 -15.50 -3.45
C GLY A 106 3.03 -13.96 -3.46
N TRP A 107 3.79 -13.31 -4.35
CA TRP A 107 3.83 -11.85 -4.50
C TRP A 107 2.44 -11.23 -4.74
N ARG A 108 1.58 -11.93 -5.50
CA ARG A 108 0.20 -11.50 -5.78
C ARG A 108 -0.64 -11.45 -4.52
N THR A 109 -0.56 -12.48 -3.68
CA THR A 109 -1.31 -12.57 -2.42
C THR A 109 -0.89 -11.47 -1.45
N ILE A 110 0.41 -11.12 -1.42
CA ILE A 110 0.91 -10.01 -0.62
C ILE A 110 0.31 -8.68 -1.10
N LEU A 111 0.32 -8.41 -2.42
CA LEU A 111 -0.28 -7.19 -2.97
C LEU A 111 -1.79 -7.14 -2.79
N GLN A 112 -2.47 -8.28 -2.97
CA GLN A 112 -3.91 -8.39 -2.75
C GLN A 112 -4.28 -8.12 -1.30
N SER A 113 -3.53 -8.64 -0.32
CA SER A 113 -3.81 -8.37 1.09
C SER A 113 -3.56 -6.90 1.45
N GLN A 114 -2.54 -6.25 0.88
CA GLN A 114 -2.34 -4.80 1.03
C GLN A 114 -3.49 -4.01 0.41
N PHE A 115 -3.91 -4.37 -0.80
CA PHE A 115 -5.02 -3.71 -1.48
C PHE A 115 -6.34 -3.86 -0.71
N VAL A 116 -6.67 -5.08 -0.25
CA VAL A 116 -7.87 -5.36 0.55
C VAL A 116 -7.82 -4.61 1.87
N ALA A 117 -6.69 -4.62 2.58
CA ALA A 117 -6.53 -3.85 3.82
C ALA A 117 -6.73 -2.35 3.57
N GLY A 118 -6.18 -1.82 2.48
CA GLY A 118 -6.40 -0.44 2.05
C GLY A 118 -7.88 -0.15 1.79
N CYS A 119 -8.58 -1.01 1.05
CA CYS A 119 -10.02 -0.88 0.79
C CYS A 119 -10.84 -0.93 2.08
N VAL A 120 -10.51 -1.82 3.03
CA VAL A 120 -11.18 -1.90 4.33
C VAL A 120 -10.98 -0.61 5.13
N LEU A 121 -9.77 -0.05 5.13
CA LEU A 121 -9.48 1.23 5.81
C LEU A 121 -10.27 2.39 5.19
N VAL A 122 -10.35 2.45 3.85
CA VAL A 122 -11.16 3.45 3.14
C VAL A 122 -12.64 3.28 3.48
N ALA A 123 -13.16 2.05 3.40
CA ALA A 123 -14.56 1.75 3.70
C ALA A 123 -14.90 2.12 5.16
N PHE A 124 -14.05 1.76 6.11
CA PHE A 124 -14.23 2.11 7.52
C PHE A 124 -14.18 3.62 7.75
N GLY A 125 -13.20 4.32 7.14
CA GLY A 125 -13.12 5.78 7.18
C GLY A 125 -14.33 6.46 6.54
N ALA A 126 -14.89 5.89 5.46
CA ALA A 126 -16.10 6.39 4.80
C ALA A 126 -17.37 6.10 5.61
N VAL A 127 -17.48 4.94 6.26
CA VAL A 127 -18.60 4.63 7.17
C VAL A 127 -18.59 5.58 8.36
N LEU A 128 -17.44 5.92 8.90
CA LEU A 128 -17.33 6.95 9.93
C LEU A 128 -17.79 8.34 9.44
N PHE A 129 -17.91 8.56 8.13
CA PHE A 129 -18.40 9.80 7.51
C PHE A 129 -19.94 9.84 7.44
N LEU A 130 -20.62 8.70 7.58
CA LEU A 130 -22.07 8.64 7.66
C LEU A 130 -22.51 9.10 9.07
N PRO A 131 -23.49 10.01 9.16
CA PRO A 131 -24.00 10.53 10.43
C PRO A 131 -24.74 9.47 11.26
#